data_AF-A0A7S2K335-F1
#
_entry.id   AF-A0A7S2K335-F1
#
_cell.length_a   1.000
_cell.length_b   1.000
_cell.length_c   1.000
_cell.angle_alpha   90.00
_cell.angle_beta   90.00
_cell.angle_gamma   90.00
#
_symmetry.space_group_name_H-M   'P 1'
#
loop_
_entity.id
_entity.type
_entity.pdbx_description
1 polymer ?
#
loop_
_entity_poly.entity_id
_entity_poly.type
_entity_poly.pdbx_seq_one_letter_code
_entity_poly.pdbx_strand_id
1 'polypeptide(L)'
;MMLDARTSLNGVWRLDKSRGEPSMKGYLEVMGVTAMAIEAHEKGEKDVETRNNIELTGSKLRIKKTSRVNNLQEEFPIGQEIIKTLMGGGDRQKVTRVDSEGLHHVKITTQMPTMNGKAEVVDIKTLVTEDDGKTVLRQDLTIRNVDTGQTKTTERWFVPEALTEEIAFEENVDNSAEAT
;
A
#
# COMPACT_ATOMS: atom_id res chain seq x y z
N MET A 1 20.65 7.07 -20.02
CA MET A 1 20.26 5.66 -19.80
C MET A 1 18.75 5.63 -19.80
N MET A 2 18.12 5.12 -20.86
CA MET A 2 16.68 4.85 -20.81
C MET A 2 16.49 3.67 -19.88
N LEU A 3 15.73 3.84 -18.79
CA LEU A 3 15.23 2.72 -18.02
C LEU A 3 14.26 1.97 -18.94
N ASP A 4 14.52 0.70 -19.23
CA ASP A 4 13.59 -0.12 -20.01
C ASP A 4 12.18 -0.04 -19.41
N ALA A 5 11.18 0.06 -20.28
CA ALA A 5 9.78 0.10 -19.88
C ALA A 5 9.46 -1.14 -19.03
N ARG A 6 8.91 -0.93 -17.83
CA ARG A 6 8.60 -2.05 -16.92
C ARG A 6 7.44 -2.85 -17.50
N THR A 7 7.52 -4.17 -17.39
CA THR A 7 6.47 -5.11 -17.83
C THR A 7 5.68 -5.71 -16.68
N SER A 8 5.99 -5.33 -15.43
CA SER A 8 5.32 -5.79 -14.22
C SER A 8 5.34 -4.72 -13.13
N LEU A 9 4.53 -4.95 -12.08
CA LEU A 9 4.54 -4.15 -10.85
C LEU A 9 5.81 -4.34 -10.01
N ASN A 10 6.72 -5.24 -10.38
CA ASN A 10 7.90 -5.54 -9.58
C ASN A 10 8.91 -4.37 -9.55
N GLY A 11 9.49 -4.14 -8.38
CA GLY A 11 10.50 -3.12 -8.13
C GLY A 11 9.99 -1.94 -7.32
N VAL A 12 10.80 -0.87 -7.31
CA VAL A 12 10.56 0.32 -6.48
C VAL A 12 9.80 1.39 -7.25
N TRP A 13 8.81 1.98 -6.59
CA TRP A 13 7.89 2.98 -7.10
C TRP A 13 7.82 4.16 -6.14
N ARG A 14 8.13 5.36 -6.62
CA ARG A 14 8.05 6.61 -5.85
C ARG A 14 6.79 7.38 -6.23
N LEU A 15 6.08 7.89 -5.25
CA LEU A 15 4.89 8.72 -5.47
C LEU A 15 5.24 9.93 -6.34
N ASP A 16 4.48 10.12 -7.42
CA ASP A 16 4.53 11.33 -8.23
C ASP A 16 3.59 12.38 -7.63
N LYS A 17 4.14 13.26 -6.80
CA LYS A 17 3.41 14.36 -6.16
C LYS A 17 2.94 15.44 -7.13
N SER A 18 3.43 15.44 -8.38
CA SER A 18 3.06 16.42 -9.40
C SER A 18 1.81 16.04 -10.18
N ARG A 19 1.31 14.81 -9.99
CA ARG A 19 0.21 14.24 -10.78
C ARG A 19 -1.02 13.94 -9.94
N GLY A 20 -2.17 14.39 -10.41
CA GLY A 20 -3.47 14.17 -9.76
C GLY A 20 -3.59 14.89 -8.41
N GLU A 21 -4.44 14.34 -7.54
CA GLU A 21 -4.61 14.80 -6.15
C GLU A 21 -4.14 13.66 -5.21
N PRO A 22 -2.84 13.60 -4.87
CA PRO A 22 -2.29 12.48 -4.12
C PRO A 22 -2.69 12.48 -2.62
N SER A 23 -3.41 13.51 -2.17
CA SER A 23 -3.78 13.71 -0.77
C SER A 23 -4.58 12.54 -0.19
N MET A 24 -4.20 12.15 1.03
CA MET A 24 -4.87 11.12 1.80
C MET A 24 -5.95 11.69 2.72
N LYS A 25 -6.16 13.01 2.71
CA LYS A 25 -7.12 13.70 3.60
C LYS A 25 -8.49 13.02 3.65
N GLY A 26 -9.14 12.85 2.50
CA GLY A 26 -10.49 12.26 2.47
C GLY A 26 -10.52 10.81 2.96
N TYR A 27 -9.45 10.05 2.71
CA TYR A 27 -9.31 8.69 3.24
C TYR A 27 -9.22 8.69 4.77
N LEU A 28 -8.39 9.60 5.32
CA LEU A 28 -8.20 9.76 6.76
C LEU A 28 -9.47 10.27 7.47
N GLU A 29 -10.23 11.16 6.83
CA GLU A 29 -11.53 11.63 7.33
C GLU A 29 -12.52 10.48 7.50
N VAL A 30 -12.64 9.60 6.51
CA VAL A 30 -13.51 8.41 6.58
C VAL A 30 -13.09 7.45 7.70
N MET A 31 -11.78 7.35 7.98
CA MET A 31 -11.27 6.57 9.13
C MET A 31 -11.54 7.22 10.49
N GLY A 32 -12.01 8.47 10.54
CA GLY A 32 -12.20 9.20 11.78
C GLY A 32 -10.92 9.79 12.36
N VAL A 33 -9.89 10.00 11.55
CA VAL A 33 -8.67 10.67 11.99
C VAL A 33 -8.98 12.15 12.24
N THR A 34 -8.43 12.71 13.32
CA THR A 34 -8.67 14.11 13.69
C THR A 34 -8.05 15.07 12.69
N ALA A 35 -8.63 16.27 12.54
CA ALA A 35 -8.11 17.29 11.62
C ALA A 35 -6.62 17.62 11.85
N MET A 36 -6.21 17.73 13.12
CA MET A 36 -4.81 17.97 13.48
C MET A 36 -3.87 16.83 13.03
N ALA A 37 -4.29 15.57 13.19
CA ALA A 37 -3.50 14.42 12.74
C ALA A 37 -3.46 14.32 11.21
N ILE A 38 -4.53 14.72 10.52
CA ILE A 38 -4.57 14.84 9.06
C ILE A 38 -3.58 15.91 8.59
N GLU A 39 -3.59 17.11 9.18
CA GLU A 39 -2.65 18.17 8.83
C GLU A 39 -1.19 17.74 9.03
N ALA A 40 -0.90 17.05 10.13
CA ALA A 40 0.42 16.49 10.39
C ALA A 40 0.81 15.43 9.35
N HIS A 41 -0.13 14.57 8.94
CA HIS A 41 0.08 13.59 7.88
C HIS A 41 0.39 14.26 6.54
N GLU A 42 -0.44 15.20 6.10
CA GLU A 42 -0.27 15.93 4.83
C GLU A 42 1.05 16.71 4.79
N LYS A 43 1.46 17.30 5.92
CA LYS A 43 2.79 17.94 6.03
C LYS A 43 3.92 16.92 5.89
N GLY A 44 3.82 15.79 6.61
CA GLY A 44 4.83 14.73 6.56
C GLY A 44 4.97 14.10 5.17
N GLU A 45 3.87 13.94 4.44
CA GLU A 45 3.87 13.40 3.09
C GLU A 45 4.45 14.39 2.06
N LYS A 46 4.39 15.70 2.32
CA LYS A 46 5.10 16.70 1.52
C LYS A 46 6.60 16.62 1.75
N ASP A 47 7.04 16.55 3.00
CA ASP A 47 8.44 16.65 3.42
C ASP A 47 9.27 15.39 3.10
N VAL A 48 8.64 14.22 3.05
CA VAL A 48 9.33 12.93 2.82
C VAL A 48 8.71 12.19 1.64
N GLU A 49 9.53 11.46 0.90
CA GLU A 49 9.05 10.64 -0.20
C GLU A 49 8.26 9.42 0.29
N THR A 50 7.22 9.08 -0.46
CA THR A 50 6.50 7.81 -0.26
C THR A 50 6.94 6.83 -1.33
N ARG A 51 7.42 5.67 -0.90
CA ARG A 51 7.94 4.62 -1.78
C ARG A 51 7.26 3.31 -1.49
N ASN A 52 7.08 2.51 -2.55
CA ASN A 52 6.68 1.11 -2.45
C ASN A 52 7.73 0.26 -3.18
N ASN A 53 8.20 -0.81 -2.56
CA ASN A 53 8.90 -1.90 -3.22
C ASN A 53 7.98 -3.11 -3.27
N ILE A 54 7.72 -3.61 -4.47
CA ILE A 54 6.76 -4.68 -4.73
C ILE A 54 7.50 -5.87 -5.32
N GLU A 55 7.22 -7.04 -4.78
CA GLU A 55 7.53 -8.35 -5.36
C GLU A 55 6.23 -9.14 -5.46
N LEU A 56 5.73 -9.27 -6.68
CA LEU A 56 4.53 -9.99 -7.06
C LEU A 56 4.93 -11.20 -7.90
N THR A 57 4.39 -12.34 -7.51
CA THR A 57 4.49 -13.61 -8.24
C THR A 57 3.08 -14.17 -8.45
N GLY A 58 2.97 -15.31 -9.15
CA GLY A 58 1.67 -15.98 -9.29
C GLY A 58 1.06 -16.51 -7.99
N SER A 59 1.79 -16.52 -6.87
CA SER A 59 1.33 -17.12 -5.60
C SER A 59 1.45 -16.20 -4.38
N LYS A 60 2.24 -15.14 -4.45
CA LYS A 60 2.46 -14.21 -3.33
C LYS A 60 2.65 -12.76 -3.79
N LEU A 61 2.24 -11.84 -2.91
CA LEU A 61 2.61 -10.43 -2.91
C LEU A 61 3.46 -10.15 -1.68
N ARG A 62 4.68 -9.66 -1.86
CA ARG A 62 5.50 -9.04 -0.82
C ARG A 62 5.60 -7.54 -1.13
N ILE A 63 5.29 -6.70 -0.15
CA ILE A 63 5.31 -5.24 -0.32
C ILE A 63 5.97 -4.58 0.89
N LYS A 64 6.92 -3.68 0.60
CA LYS A 64 7.50 -2.76 1.58
C LYS A 64 7.09 -1.35 1.20
N LYS A 65 6.52 -0.61 2.16
CA LYS A 65 6.20 0.81 2.03
C LYS A 65 7.09 1.59 2.97
N THR A 66 7.70 2.66 2.47
CA THR A 66 8.29 3.69 3.32
C THR A 66 7.62 5.02 3.08
N SER A 67 7.37 5.74 4.18
CA SER A 67 6.83 7.10 4.19
C SER A 67 7.14 7.74 5.53
N ARG A 68 6.92 9.05 5.68
CA ARG A 68 7.11 9.71 6.98
C ARG A 68 6.29 9.08 8.11
N VAL A 69 5.08 8.64 7.77
CA VAL A 69 4.02 8.27 8.71
C VAL A 69 3.93 6.77 8.96
N ASN A 70 4.43 5.97 8.02
CA ASN A 70 4.29 4.52 8.08
C ASN A 70 5.42 3.84 7.29
N ASN A 71 6.14 2.96 7.97
CA ASN A 71 7.07 2.01 7.37
C ASN A 71 6.52 0.62 7.64
N LEU A 72 6.31 -0.14 6.58
CA LEU A 72 5.57 -1.40 6.60
C LEU A 72 6.26 -2.39 5.67
N GLN A 73 6.43 -3.63 6.11
CA GLN A 73 6.70 -4.77 5.24
C GLN A 73 5.65 -5.84 5.52
N GLU A 74 4.91 -6.26 4.50
CA GLU A 74 3.93 -7.35 4.60
C GLU A 74 4.10 -8.32 3.44
N GLU A 75 3.77 -9.58 3.69
CA GLU A 75 3.67 -10.64 2.70
C GLU A 75 2.28 -11.27 2.79
N PHE A 76 1.70 -11.55 1.63
CA PHE A 76 0.38 -12.14 1.49
C PHE A 76 0.37 -13.23 0.40
N PRO A 77 -0.18 -14.41 0.66
CA PRO A 77 -0.51 -15.37 -0.39
C PRO A 77 -1.66 -14.82 -1.25
N ILE A 78 -1.57 -15.03 -2.56
CA ILE A 78 -2.62 -14.66 -3.50
C ILE A 78 -3.82 -15.61 -3.33
N GLY A 79 -5.03 -15.05 -3.37
CA GLY A 79 -6.31 -15.76 -3.30
C GLY A 79 -6.71 -16.23 -1.91
N GLN A 80 -5.94 -15.89 -0.86
CA GLN A 80 -6.19 -16.31 0.51
C GLN A 80 -6.45 -15.12 1.42
N GLU A 81 -7.32 -15.33 2.41
CA GLU A 81 -7.55 -14.37 3.49
C GLU A 81 -6.54 -14.59 4.60
N ILE A 82 -5.88 -13.51 5.02
CA ILE A 82 -5.07 -13.47 6.24
C ILE A 82 -5.85 -12.70 7.30
N ILE A 83 -5.98 -13.31 8.47
CA ILE A 83 -6.58 -12.70 9.66
C ILE A 83 -5.46 -12.38 10.64
N LYS A 84 -5.28 -11.10 10.96
CA LYS A 84 -4.34 -10.63 12.00
C LYS A 84 -5.13 -10.06 13.18
N THR A 85 -4.88 -10.56 14.38
CA THR A 85 -5.38 -9.96 15.62
C THR A 85 -4.63 -8.67 15.91
N LEU A 86 -5.35 -7.56 16.10
CA LEU A 86 -4.76 -6.27 16.43
C LEU A 86 -4.51 -6.17 17.94
N MET A 87 -3.40 -5.52 18.33
CA MET A 87 -3.09 -5.26 19.73
C MET A 87 -4.13 -4.32 20.35
N GLY A 88 -4.53 -4.58 21.60
CA GLY A 88 -5.50 -3.75 22.34
C GLY A 88 -6.64 -4.51 23.05
N GLY A 89 -6.69 -5.84 22.93
CA GLY A 89 -7.70 -6.69 23.57
C GLY A 89 -9.05 -6.73 22.83
N GLY A 90 -9.70 -7.90 22.83
CA GLY A 90 -10.99 -8.19 22.17
C GLY A 90 -10.87 -8.81 20.76
N ASP A 91 -12.01 -9.05 20.10
CA ASP A 91 -12.14 -9.67 18.76
C ASP A 91 -11.78 -8.71 17.60
N ARG A 92 -10.79 -7.83 17.81
CA ARG A 92 -10.38 -6.82 16.81
C ARG A 92 -9.47 -7.48 15.78
N GLN A 93 -10.07 -7.92 14.67
CA GLN A 93 -9.35 -8.57 13.57
C GLN A 93 -9.18 -7.64 12.36
N LYS A 94 -7.97 -7.62 11.78
CA LYS A 94 -7.70 -7.13 10.43
C LYS A 94 -7.76 -8.35 9.50
N VAL A 95 -8.69 -8.35 8.56
CA VAL A 95 -8.80 -9.37 7.52
C VAL A 95 -8.30 -8.78 6.23
N THR A 96 -7.30 -9.39 5.60
CA THR A 96 -6.75 -8.94 4.32
C THR A 96 -6.79 -10.06 3.30
N ARG A 97 -7.30 -9.78 2.11
CA ARG A 97 -7.26 -10.65 0.95
C ARG A 97 -6.52 -9.96 -0.18
N VAL A 98 -5.67 -10.71 -0.89
CA VAL A 98 -4.98 -10.22 -2.07
C VAL A 98 -5.35 -11.07 -3.27
N ASP A 99 -5.86 -10.45 -4.31
CA ASP A 99 -6.12 -11.08 -5.61
C ASP A 99 -5.27 -10.38 -6.68
N SER A 100 -4.88 -11.09 -7.73
CA SER A 100 -4.00 -10.56 -8.77
C SER A 100 -4.36 -11.12 -10.14
N GLU A 101 -4.27 -10.28 -11.16
CA GLU A 101 -4.48 -10.64 -12.56
C GLU A 101 -3.14 -10.50 -13.29
N GLY A 102 -2.32 -11.56 -13.24
CA GLY A 102 -0.94 -11.52 -13.75
C GLY A 102 -0.05 -10.55 -12.96
N LEU A 103 1.10 -10.16 -13.54
CA LEU A 103 2.10 -9.35 -12.83
C LEU A 103 1.89 -7.84 -12.94
N HIS A 104 0.83 -7.39 -13.62
CA HIS A 104 0.56 -5.99 -13.92
C HIS A 104 -0.61 -5.42 -13.08
N HIS A 105 -1.29 -6.27 -12.31
CA HIS A 105 -2.45 -5.88 -11.51
C HIS A 105 -2.50 -6.64 -10.19
N VAL A 106 -2.78 -5.91 -9.10
CA VAL A 106 -3.08 -6.50 -7.80
C VAL A 106 -4.16 -5.70 -7.09
N LYS A 107 -5.08 -6.41 -6.44
CA LYS A 107 -6.14 -5.86 -5.60
C LYS A 107 -5.99 -6.39 -4.19
N ILE A 108 -5.81 -5.48 -3.24
CA ILE A 108 -5.71 -5.77 -1.82
C ILE A 108 -7.00 -5.26 -1.17
N THR A 109 -7.79 -6.18 -0.61
CA THR A 109 -9.00 -5.84 0.15
C THR A 109 -8.71 -6.05 1.63
N THR A 110 -8.89 -5.03 2.45
CA THR A 110 -8.68 -5.09 3.90
C THR A 110 -9.92 -4.64 4.64
N GLN A 111 -10.37 -5.44 5.61
CA GLN A 111 -11.37 -5.05 6.58
C GLN A 111 -10.71 -4.90 7.94
N MET A 112 -10.96 -3.78 8.63
CA MET A 112 -10.37 -3.52 9.94
C MET A 112 -11.25 -2.62 10.81
N PRO A 113 -11.22 -2.79 12.14
CA PRO A 113 -11.87 -1.87 13.06
C PRO A 113 -11.12 -0.54 13.11
N THR A 114 -11.84 0.58 13.04
CA THR A 114 -11.35 1.95 13.16
C THR A 114 -11.93 2.62 14.41
N MET A 115 -11.57 3.90 14.64
CA MET A 115 -12.18 4.71 15.70
C MET A 115 -13.67 4.96 15.46
N ASN A 116 -14.10 4.90 14.19
CA ASN A 116 -15.47 5.19 13.75
C ASN A 116 -16.19 3.92 13.27
N GLY A 117 -15.88 2.75 13.87
CA GLY A 117 -16.56 1.49 13.56
C GLY A 117 -15.73 0.56 12.68
N LYS A 118 -16.29 0.00 11.60
CA LYS A 118 -15.55 -0.88 10.67
C LYS A 118 -15.23 -0.17 9.36
N ALA A 119 -13.99 -0.26 8.89
CA ALA A 119 -13.61 0.18 7.55
C ALA A 119 -13.32 -1.00 6.63
N GLU A 120 -13.72 -0.84 5.38
CA GLU A 120 -13.27 -1.65 4.25
C GLU A 120 -12.40 -0.78 3.35
N VAL A 121 -11.20 -1.27 3.05
CA VAL A 121 -10.23 -0.61 2.18
C VAL A 121 -9.98 -1.52 0.99
N VAL A 122 -10.05 -0.95 -0.21
CA VAL A 122 -9.70 -1.60 -1.46
C VAL A 122 -8.57 -0.81 -2.08
N ASP A 123 -7.39 -1.41 -2.17
CA ASP A 123 -6.19 -0.86 -2.80
C ASP A 123 -5.91 -1.63 -4.09
N ILE A 124 -6.12 -0.99 -5.23
CA ILE A 124 -5.86 -1.54 -6.55
C ILE A 124 -4.60 -0.89 -7.10
N LYS A 125 -3.63 -1.69 -7.53
CA LYS A 125 -2.43 -1.22 -8.22
C LYS A 125 -2.41 -1.81 -9.62
N THR A 126 -2.21 -0.94 -10.61
CA THR A 126 -2.20 -1.30 -12.02
C THR A 126 -0.99 -0.67 -12.69
N LEU A 127 -0.30 -1.46 -13.51
CA LEU A 127 0.77 -0.99 -14.37
C LEU A 127 0.15 -0.32 -15.61
N VAL A 128 0.52 0.92 -15.88
CA VAL A 128 0.00 1.71 -17.00
C VAL A 128 1.16 2.13 -17.88
N THR A 129 1.05 1.87 -19.18
CA THR A 129 1.98 2.40 -20.19
C THR A 129 1.37 3.67 -20.78
N GLU A 130 2.10 4.76 -20.69
CA GLU A 130 1.72 6.06 -21.24
C GLU A 130 2.02 6.15 -22.73
N ASP A 131 1.46 7.15 -23.40
CA ASP A 131 1.62 7.36 -24.85
C ASP A 131 3.08 7.56 -25.28
N ASP A 132 3.94 8.05 -24.37
CA ASP A 132 5.37 8.23 -24.60
C ASP A 132 6.20 6.96 -24.34
N GLY A 133 5.53 5.83 -24.08
CA GLY A 133 6.15 4.53 -23.81
C GLY A 133 6.67 4.36 -22.39
N LYS A 134 6.54 5.37 -21.51
CA LYS A 134 6.90 5.22 -20.10
C LYS A 134 5.88 4.36 -19.37
N THR A 135 6.37 3.64 -18.36
CA THR A 135 5.51 2.84 -17.50
C THR A 135 5.43 3.46 -16.10
N VAL A 136 4.21 3.65 -15.63
CA VAL A 136 3.89 4.16 -14.29
C VAL A 136 3.00 3.17 -13.55
N LEU A 137 2.99 3.25 -12.22
CA LEU A 137 2.03 2.52 -11.40
C LEU A 137 0.91 3.49 -11.03
N ARG A 138 -0.32 3.13 -11.39
CA ARG A 138 -1.54 3.76 -10.89
C ARG A 138 -2.03 2.99 -9.67
N GLN A 139 -2.41 3.72 -8.64
CA GLN A 139 -3.03 3.19 -7.44
C GLN A 139 -4.41 3.84 -7.26
N ASP A 140 -5.45 3.04 -7.21
CA ASP A 140 -6.79 3.47 -6.75
C ASP A 140 -7.00 2.94 -5.33
N LEU A 141 -7.11 3.85 -4.38
CA LEU A 141 -7.34 3.54 -2.98
C LEU A 141 -8.73 3.99 -2.57
N THR A 142 -9.64 3.04 -2.39
CA THR A 142 -10.99 3.29 -1.91
C THR A 142 -11.10 2.87 -0.45
N ILE A 143 -11.71 3.73 0.36
CA ILE A 143 -12.13 3.39 1.71
C ILE A 143 -13.62 3.62 1.88
N ARG A 144 -14.26 2.70 2.59
CA ARG A 144 -15.66 2.78 3.01
C ARG A 144 -15.76 2.55 4.51
N ASN A 145 -16.43 3.45 5.20
CA ASN A 145 -16.94 3.18 6.54
C ASN A 145 -18.21 2.31 6.38
N VAL A 146 -18.19 1.09 6.94
CA VAL A 146 -19.27 0.11 6.76
C VAL A 146 -20.54 0.56 7.47
N ASP A 147 -20.39 1.24 8.61
CA ASP A 147 -21.50 1.61 9.48
C ASP A 147 -22.22 2.87 8.97
N THR A 148 -21.48 3.86 8.48
CA THR A 148 -22.06 5.11 7.95
C THR A 148 -22.31 5.08 6.44
N GLY A 149 -21.69 4.13 5.72
CA GLY A 149 -21.71 4.07 4.26
C GLY A 149 -20.84 5.13 3.57
N GLN A 150 -20.19 6.03 4.33
CA GLN A 150 -19.33 7.06 3.77
C GLN A 150 -18.16 6.41 3.02
N THR A 151 -17.86 6.93 1.83
CA THR A 151 -16.81 6.40 0.96
C THR A 151 -15.94 7.51 0.40
N LYS A 152 -14.66 7.20 0.16
CA LYS A 152 -13.73 8.04 -0.57
C LYS A 152 -12.80 7.18 -1.41
N THR A 153 -12.58 7.61 -2.65
CA THR A 153 -11.52 7.07 -3.50
C THR A 153 -10.48 8.16 -3.75
N THR A 154 -9.21 7.79 -3.61
CA THR A 154 -8.05 8.60 -3.99
C THR A 154 -7.27 7.84 -5.06
N GLU A 155 -6.95 8.52 -6.15
CA GLU A 155 -6.05 8.01 -7.19
C GLU A 155 -4.64 8.57 -6.95
N ARG A 156 -3.62 7.71 -7.01
CA ARG A 156 -2.22 8.08 -6.80
C ARG A 156 -1.37 7.47 -7.90
N TRP A 157 -0.38 8.22 -8.36
CA TRP A 157 0.52 7.77 -9.42
C TRP A 157 1.93 7.63 -8.89
N PHE A 158 2.66 6.64 -9.39
CA PHE A 158 4.02 6.37 -8.98
C PHE A 158 4.91 6.14 -10.18
N VAL A 159 6.11 6.72 -10.13
CA VAL A 159 7.15 6.56 -11.14
C VAL A 159 8.17 5.51 -10.70
N PRO A 160 8.80 4.79 -11.63
CA PRO A 160 9.90 3.89 -11.32
C PRO A 160 11.04 4.62 -10.58
N GLU A 161 11.57 3.98 -9.54
CA GLU A 161 12.77 4.43 -8.83
C GLU A 161 13.78 3.27 -8.73
N ALA A 162 15.06 3.59 -8.53
CA ALA A 162 16.08 2.60 -8.25
C ALA A 162 15.92 2.02 -6.84
N LEU A 163 16.34 0.76 -6.66
CA LEU A 163 16.39 0.14 -5.35
C LEU A 163 17.47 0.80 -4.47
N THR A 164 17.11 1.09 -3.22
CA THR A 164 18.03 1.58 -2.18
C THR A 164 17.93 0.69 -0.95
N GLU A 165 18.92 0.75 -0.05
CA GLU A 165 18.92 -0.02 1.20
C GLU A 165 17.69 0.29 2.08
N GLU A 166 17.25 1.56 2.11
CA GLU A 166 16.09 2.01 2.89
C GLU A 166 14.81 1.26 2.52
N ILE A 167 14.61 1.00 1.22
CA ILE A 167 13.39 0.39 0.66
C ILE A 167 13.60 -1.06 0.23
N ALA A 168 14.79 -1.62 0.46
CA ALA A 168 15.06 -3.04 0.28
C ALA A 168 14.26 -3.86 1.29
N PHE A 169 13.85 -5.06 0.89
CA PHE A 169 13.20 -5.97 1.82
C PHE A 169 14.17 -6.36 2.92
N GLU A 170 13.70 -6.31 4.16
CA GLU A 170 14.41 -6.90 5.28
C GLU A 170 14.25 -8.41 5.19
N GLU A 171 15.36 -9.12 5.01
CA GLU A 171 15.38 -10.57 5.07
C GLU A 171 15.25 -10.99 6.55
N ASN A 172 14.26 -11.82 6.87
CA ASN A 172 14.18 -12.41 8.20
C ASN A 172 15.36 -13.38 8.32
N VAL A 173 16.39 -13.01 9.08
CA VAL A 173 17.42 -13.95 9.51
C VAL A 173 16.74 -14.89 10.50
N ASP A 174 16.34 -16.06 10.03
CA ASP A 174 15.78 -17.11 10.87
C ASP A 174 16.90 -17.64 11.79
N ASN A 175 16.91 -17.21 13.05
CA ASN A 175 17.81 -17.73 14.09
C ASN A 175 17.34 -19.13 14.56
N SER A 176 17.08 -20.04 13.63
CA SER A 176 16.71 -21.44 13.91
C SER A 176 17.94 -22.36 13.97
N ALA A 177 19.08 -21.84 14.43
CA ALA A 177 20.29 -22.62 14.70
C ALA A 177 20.86 -22.27 16.07
N GLU A 178 20.31 -22.89 17.13
CA GLU A 178 21.06 -23.38 18.31
C GLU A 178 20.08 -24.02 19.30
N ALA A 179 19.75 -25.28 19.05
CA ALA A 179 19.36 -26.22 20.10
C ALA A 179 19.81 -27.61 19.63
N THR A 180 21.10 -27.90 19.81
CA THR A 180 21.62 -29.27 19.81
C THR A 180 22.11 -29.60 21.22
#